data_AF-A0A0B8PMZ0-F1
#
_entry.id   AF-A0A0B8PMZ0-F1
#
_cell.length_a   1.000
_cell.length_b   1.000
_cell.length_c   1.000
_cell.angle_alpha   90.00
_cell.angle_beta   90.00
_cell.angle_gamma   90.00
#
_symmetry.space_group_name_H-M   'P 1'
#
loop_
_entity.id
_entity.type
_entity.pdbx_description
1 polymer ?
#
loop_
_entity_poly.entity_id
_entity_poly.type
_entity_poly.pdbx_seq_one_letter_code
_entity_poly.pdbx_strand_id
1 'polypeptide(L)' 'MRRTKATLIYARTKNIRAVQILLGHSKLDNTIRYLGVELEDALRLSEQTDC' A
#
# COMPACT_ATOMS: atom_id res chain seq x y z
N MET A 1 -12.37 -6.08 -10.89
CA MET A 1 -11.14 -6.91 -10.77
C MET A 1 -9.83 -6.11 -10.90
N ARG A 2 -9.75 -4.83 -10.48
CA ARG A 2 -8.51 -4.02 -10.55
C ARG A 2 -7.66 -4.06 -9.26
N ARG A 3 -8.32 -4.18 -8.10
CA ARG A 3 -7.65 -4.23 -6.79
C ARG A 3 -6.67 -5.39 -6.64
N THR A 4 -7.05 -6.59 -7.06
CA THR A 4 -6.27 -7.82 -6.83
C THR A 4 -4.90 -7.80 -7.52
N LYS A 5 -4.79 -7.19 -8.71
CA LYS A 5 -3.53 -7.13 -9.47
C LYS A 5 -2.54 -6.13 -8.84
N ALA A 6 -3.04 -4.99 -8.35
CA ALA A 6 -2.20 -4.00 -7.65
C ALA A 6 -1.65 -4.55 -6.33
N THR A 7 -2.48 -5.25 -5.55
CA THR A 7 -2.06 -5.91 -4.30
C THR A 7 -1.02 -7.01 -4.55
N LEU A 8 -1.20 -7.82 -5.59
CA LEU A 8 -0.24 -8.87 -5.94
C LEU A 8 1.11 -8.31 -6.39
N ILE A 9 1.09 -7.22 -7.16
CA ILE A 9 2.31 -6.53 -7.60
C ILE A 9 3.03 -5.94 -6.39
N TYR A 10 2.32 -5.26 -5.49
CA TYR A 10 2.91 -4.77 -4.24
C TYR A 10 3.48 -5.91 -3.38
N ALA A 11 2.76 -7.02 -3.22
CA ALA A 11 3.23 -8.16 -2.46
C ALA A 11 4.52 -8.77 -3.02
N ARG A 12 4.71 -8.70 -4.35
CA ARG A 12 5.86 -9.27 -5.05
C ARG A 12 7.04 -8.30 -5.21
N THR A 13 6.78 -7.02 -5.41
CA THR A 13 7.82 -6.00 -5.64
C THR A 13 8.12 -5.14 -4.42
N LYS A 14 7.19 -5.08 -3.45
CA LYS A 14 7.21 -4.15 -2.31
C LYS A 14 7.47 -2.69 -2.73
N ASN A 15 7.17 -2.35 -3.98
CA ASN A 15 7.45 -1.04 -4.54
C ASN A 15 6.16 -0.28 -4.80
N ILE A 16 5.84 0.65 -3.88
CA ILE A 16 4.59 1.40 -3.94
C ILE A 16 4.56 2.44 -5.07
N ARG A 17 5.72 2.93 -5.54
CA ARG A 17 5.81 3.85 -6.69
C ARG A 17 5.42 3.16 -7.99
N ALA A 18 5.82 1.90 -8.18
CA ALA A 18 5.40 1.12 -9.33
C ALA A 18 3.87 0.94 -9.35
N VAL A 19 3.27 0.70 -8.19
CA VAL A 19 1.81 0.58 -8.03
C VAL A 19 1.11 1.92 -8.25
N GLN A 20 1.71 3.02 -7.79
CA GLN A 20 1.18 4.37 -7.99
C GLN A 20 1.07 4.72 -9.48
N ILE A 21 2.14 4.46 -10.25
CA ILE A 21 2.16 4.70 -11.70
C ILE A 21 1.15 3.79 -12.39
N LEU A 22 1.08 2.52 -11.99
CA LEU A 22 0.13 1.54 -12.53
C LEU A 22 -1.34 1.93 -12.31
N LEU A 23 -1.64 2.59 -11.19
CA LEU A 23 -2.98 3.07 -10.86
C LEU A 23 -3.25 4.50 -11.36
N GLY A 24 -2.23 5.22 -11.81
CA GLY A 24 -2.35 6.61 -12.26
C GLY A 24 -2.69 7.58 -11.12
N HIS A 25 -2.21 7.32 -9.90
CA HIS A 25 -2.49 8.18 -8.76
C HIS A 25 -1.49 9.34 -8.68
N SER A 26 -2.00 10.58 -8.59
CA SER A 26 -1.17 11.78 -8.41
C SER A 26 -0.53 11.87 -7.03
N LYS A 27 -1.08 11.17 -6.02
CA LYS A 27 -0.58 11.13 -4.65
C LYS A 27 -0.33 9.69 -4.21
N LEU A 28 0.76 9.47 -3.47
CA LEU A 28 1.08 8.18 -2.88
C LEU A 28 -0.02 7.76 -1.89
N ASP A 29 -0.54 8.69 -1.08
CA ASP A 29 -1.62 8.46 -0.11
C ASP A 29 -2.84 7.75 -0.70
N ASN A 30 -3.20 8.07 -1.95
CA ASN A 30 -4.31 7.41 -2.63
C ASN A 30 -4.00 5.95 -2.95
N THR A 31 -2.74 5.64 -3.29
CA THR A 31 -2.26 4.28 -3.55
C THR A 31 -2.25 3.47 -2.26
N ILE A 32 -1.81 4.09 -1.16
CA ILE A 32 -1.83 3.51 0.19
C ILE A 32 -3.26 3.12 0.58
N ARG A 33 -4.18 4.07 0.48
CA ARG A 33 -5.60 3.90 0.85
C ARG A 33 -6.34 2.96 -0.10
N TYR A 34 -5.94 2.89 -1.36
CA TYR A 34 -6.53 2.00 -2.37
C TYR A 34 -6.13 0.54 -2.15
N LEU A 35 -4.86 0.32 -1.80
CA LEU A 35 -4.30 -1.00 -1.54
C LEU A 35 -4.77 -1.56 -0.20
N GLY A 36 -5.01 -0.70 0.78
CA GLY A 36 -5.45 -1.10 2.12
C GLY A 36 -4.40 -1.90 2.91
N VAL A 37 -3.13 -1.89 2.46
CA VAL A 37 -2.07 -2.79 2.96
C VAL A 37 -0.98 -2.07 3.76
N GLU A 38 -0.94 -0.74 3.84
CA GLU A 38 0.03 -0.08 4.75
C GLU A 38 -0.58 0.39 6.07
N LEU A 39 -1.91 0.41 6.22
CA LEU A 39 -2.53 0.79 7.49
C LEU A 39 -2.30 -0.28 8.57
N GLU A 40 -2.25 -1.57 8.19
CA GLU A 40 -2.01 -2.68 9.11
C GLU A 40 -0.52 -2.77 9.52
N ASP A 41 0.43 -2.46 8.63
CA ASP A 41 1.85 -2.31 8.98
C ASP A 41 2.10 -1.05 9.84
N ALA A 42 1.40 0.06 9.55
CA ALA A 42 1.45 1.28 10.38
C ALA A 42 0.80 1.09 11.75
N LEU A 43 -0.30 0.32 11.85
CA LEU A 43 -0.92 -0.07 13.12
C LEU A 43 -0.01 -1.02 13.90
N ARG A 44 0.62 -2.02 13.27
CA ARG A 44 1.62 -2.88 13.94
C ARG A 44 2.83 -2.10 14.44
N LEU A 45 3.28 -1.09 13.71
CA LEU A 45 4.34 -0.18 14.15
C LEU A 45 3.87 0.71 15.31
N SER A 46 2.62 1.17 15.29
CA SER A 46 2.03 1.99 16.35
C SER A 46 1.73 1.18 17.63
N GLU A 47 1.36 -0.09 17.50
CA GLU A 47 1.16 -1.03 18.63
C GLU A 47 2.48 -1.45 19.31
N GLN A 48 3.63 -1.30 18.64
CA GLN A 48 4.95 -1.52 19.25
C GLN A 48 5.49 -0.29 20.01
N THR A 49 4.87 0.88 19.87
CA THR A 49 5.32 2.13 20.52
C THR A 49 4.59 2.48 21.81
N ASP A 50 3.71 1.62 22.35
CA ASP A 50 3.05 1.80 23.65
C ASP A 50 3.70 0.93 24.75
N CYS A 51 5.04 0.99 24.86
CA CYS A 51 5.83 0.41 25.95
C CYS A 51 6.65 1.48 26.66
#